data_AF-A0A525PSB9-F1
#
_entry.id   AF-A0A525PSB9-F1
#
_cell.length_a   1.000
_cell.length_b   1.000
_cell.length_c   1.000
_cell.angle_alpha   90.00
_cell.angle_beta   90.00
_cell.angle_gamma   90.00
#
_symmetry.space_group_name_H-M   'P 1'
#
loop_
_entity.id
_entity.type
_entity.pdbx_description
1 polymer ?
#
loop_
_entity_poly.entity_id
_entity_poly.type
_entity_poly.pdbx_seq_one_letter_code
_entity_poly.pdbx_strand_id
1 'polypeptide(L)'
;SEVRQAVEQDGASVIVIDSLNAYLHAMPSDNFLILQMHELLSYLAQQGVVSLMILGQHGITGELRSDIDVSYLADTVMMLRFFEVGGVVRKSVAVIKTRTSDHERTVREFTINKNGVSIGDPIRSFSGILSGTPVLTSSNETLMPLGTGAGDSSK
;
A
#
# COMPACT_ATOMS: atom_id res chain seq x y z
N SER A 1 10.58 -26.07 -3.91
CA SER A 1 9.77 -24.96 -3.38
C SER A 1 8.45 -24.98 -4.12
N GLU A 2 7.32 -25.07 -3.41
CA GLU A 2 5.97 -25.10 -4.01
C GLU A 2 5.73 -23.92 -4.96
N VAL A 3 6.28 -22.74 -4.66
CA VAL A 3 6.17 -21.56 -5.53
C VAL A 3 6.82 -21.78 -6.90
N ARG A 4 7.99 -22.43 -6.94
CA ARG A 4 8.66 -22.74 -8.23
C ARG A 4 7.86 -23.74 -9.04
N GLN A 5 7.30 -24.76 -8.39
CA GLN A 5 6.44 -25.73 -9.07
C GLN A 5 5.19 -25.04 -9.65
N ALA A 6 4.53 -24.18 -8.88
CA ALA A 6 3.37 -23.43 -9.34
C ALA A 6 3.69 -22.56 -10.58
N VAL A 7 4.86 -21.93 -10.63
CA VAL A 7 5.27 -21.08 -11.75
C VAL A 7 5.75 -21.91 -12.95
N GLU A 8 6.68 -22.86 -12.74
CA GLU A 8 7.37 -23.56 -13.82
C GLU A 8 6.55 -24.73 -14.40
N GLN A 9 5.72 -25.39 -13.58
CA GLN A 9 4.94 -26.57 -13.99
C GLN A 9 3.47 -26.22 -14.20
N ASP A 10 2.88 -25.48 -13.25
CA ASP A 10 1.44 -25.19 -13.29
C ASP A 10 1.12 -23.88 -14.06
N GLY A 11 2.15 -23.12 -14.46
CA GLY A 11 2.01 -21.93 -15.29
C GLY A 11 1.35 -20.75 -14.57
N ALA A 12 1.51 -20.63 -13.25
CA ALA A 12 0.94 -19.54 -12.47
C ALA A 12 1.46 -18.17 -12.93
N SER A 13 0.56 -17.29 -13.32
CA SER A 13 0.87 -15.90 -13.71
C SER A 13 0.76 -14.89 -12.56
N VAL A 14 0.17 -15.32 -11.43
CA VAL A 14 -0.02 -14.50 -10.23
C VAL A 14 0.31 -15.33 -8.99
N ILE A 15 1.10 -14.76 -8.08
CA ILE A 15 1.39 -15.34 -6.77
C ILE A 15 0.96 -14.35 -5.69
N VAL A 16 0.21 -14.83 -4.69
CA VAL A 16 -0.23 -14.05 -3.54
C VAL A 16 0.41 -14.60 -2.28
N ILE A 17 1.15 -13.75 -1.56
CA ILE A 17 1.77 -14.06 -0.28
C ILE A 17 0.93 -13.40 0.82
N ASP A 18 0.09 -14.20 1.49
CA ASP A 18 -0.79 -13.77 2.58
C ASP A 18 -0.48 -14.56 3.87
N SER A 19 0.17 -14.00 4.89
CA SER A 19 0.75 -12.65 4.97
C SER A 19 2.25 -12.72 5.27
N LEU A 20 2.96 -11.64 4.96
CA LEU A 20 4.36 -11.48 5.35
C LEU A 20 4.56 -11.49 6.87
N ASN A 21 3.52 -11.23 7.66
CA ASN A 21 3.59 -11.27 9.13
C ASN A 21 4.06 -12.63 9.65
N ALA A 22 3.58 -13.73 9.08
CA ALA A 22 3.97 -15.08 9.51
C ALA A 22 5.47 -15.33 9.30
N TYR A 23 5.99 -14.85 8.17
CA TYR A 23 7.42 -14.92 7.86
C TYR A 23 8.25 -14.07 8.84
N LEU A 24 7.82 -12.82 9.10
CA LEU A 24 8.49 -11.91 10.04
C LEU A 24 8.55 -12.50 11.46
N HIS A 25 7.47 -13.16 11.91
CA HIS A 25 7.45 -13.79 13.23
C HIS A 25 8.29 -15.08 13.31
N ALA A 26 8.41 -15.83 12.23
CA ALA A 26 9.16 -17.09 12.21
C ALA A 26 10.68 -16.90 12.16
N MET A 27 11.16 -15.72 11.78
CA MET A 27 12.58 -15.41 11.60
C MET A 27 12.97 -14.10 12.31
N PRO A 28 13.27 -14.12 13.62
CA PRO A 28 13.55 -12.92 14.43
C PRO A 28 14.84 -12.17 14.05
N SER A 29 15.67 -12.72 13.17
CA SER A 29 16.84 -12.07 12.59
C SER A 29 16.46 -11.44 11.24
N ASP A 30 15.88 -10.24 11.31
CA ASP A 30 15.20 -9.50 10.22
C ASP A 30 15.97 -9.44 8.88
N ASN A 31 17.30 -9.42 8.92
CA ASN A 31 18.13 -9.31 7.73
C ASN A 31 18.00 -10.50 6.76
N PHE A 32 17.77 -11.72 7.27
CA PHE A 32 17.70 -12.91 6.41
C PHE A 32 16.38 -12.99 5.65
N LEU A 33 15.27 -12.63 6.29
CA LEU A 33 13.96 -12.69 5.67
C LEU A 33 13.82 -11.69 4.53
N ILE A 34 14.28 -10.46 4.76
CA ILE A 34 14.35 -9.39 3.78
C ILE A 34 15.04 -9.85 2.49
N LEU A 35 16.23 -10.45 2.64
CA LEU A 35 17.04 -10.90 1.51
C LEU A 35 16.32 -12.03 0.76
N GLN A 36 15.79 -13.01 1.48
CA GLN A 36 15.08 -14.13 0.89
C GLN A 36 13.82 -13.70 0.14
N MET A 37 13.07 -12.73 0.67
CA MET A 37 11.92 -12.15 -0.03
C MET A 37 12.35 -11.38 -1.27
N HIS A 38 13.42 -10.59 -1.20
CA HIS A 38 13.97 -9.91 -2.37
C HIS A 38 14.37 -10.89 -3.48
N GLU A 39 15.05 -11.99 -3.13
CA GLU A 39 15.43 -13.03 -4.08
C GLU A 39 14.22 -13.72 -4.71
N LEU A 40 13.21 -14.06 -3.90
CA LEU A 40 11.97 -14.67 -4.38
C LEU A 40 11.23 -13.76 -5.36
N LEU A 41 11.02 -12.49 -4.98
CA LEU A 41 10.32 -11.51 -5.81
C LEU A 41 11.09 -11.22 -7.09
N SER A 42 12.43 -11.14 -7.03
CA SER A 42 13.27 -10.98 -8.20
C SER A 42 13.14 -12.16 -9.17
N TYR A 43 13.11 -13.39 -8.64
CA TYR A 43 12.86 -14.58 -9.45
C TYR A 43 11.47 -14.54 -10.10
N LEU A 44 10.41 -14.24 -9.34
CA LEU A 44 9.04 -14.15 -9.86
C LEU A 44 8.92 -13.07 -10.95
N ALA A 45 9.52 -11.91 -10.73
CA ALA A 45 9.56 -10.82 -11.72
C ALA A 45 10.27 -11.23 -13.01
N GLN A 46 11.40 -11.96 -12.92
CA GLN A 46 12.11 -12.49 -14.09
C GLN A 46 11.28 -13.52 -14.88
N GLN A 47 10.41 -14.27 -14.19
CA GLN A 47 9.44 -15.18 -14.82
C GLN A 47 8.19 -14.47 -15.35
N GLY A 48 8.09 -13.14 -15.22
CA GLY A 48 6.92 -12.37 -15.66
C GLY A 48 5.68 -12.57 -14.78
N VAL A 49 5.85 -13.05 -13.54
CA VAL A 49 4.77 -13.35 -12.61
C VAL A 49 4.43 -12.13 -11.75
N VAL A 50 3.14 -11.79 -11.69
CA VAL A 50 2.66 -10.72 -10.80
C VAL A 50 2.66 -11.23 -9.36
N SER A 51 3.36 -10.52 -8.49
CA SER A 51 3.45 -10.87 -7.06
C SER A 51 2.68 -9.88 -6.21
N LEU A 52 1.73 -10.36 -5.41
CA LEU A 52 1.01 -9.59 -4.42
C LEU A 52 1.43 -10.01 -3.02
N MET A 53 1.80 -9.05 -2.17
CA MET A 53 2.18 -9.32 -0.78
C MET A 53 1.22 -8.61 0.16
N ILE A 54 0.73 -9.32 1.16
CA ILE A 54 -0.13 -8.77 2.20
C ILE A 54 0.68 -8.63 3.48
N LEU A 55 0.73 -7.40 3.99
CA LEU A 55 1.38 -7.07 5.26
C LEU A 55 0.36 -6.36 6.15
N GLY A 56 0.02 -6.99 7.26
CA GLY A 56 -0.80 -6.39 8.31
C GLY A 56 0.05 -5.50 9.20
N GLN A 57 -0.36 -4.24 9.37
CA GLN A 57 0.22 -3.35 10.37
C GLN A 57 -0.57 -3.46 11.67
N HIS A 58 0.12 -3.77 12.77
CA HIS A 58 -0.50 -3.81 14.09
C HIS A 58 -0.79 -2.37 14.56
N GLY A 59 -2.03 -2.09 14.94
CA GLY A 59 -2.46 -0.76 15.41
C GLY A 59 -3.85 -0.38 14.90
N ILE A 60 -4.89 -0.90 15.54
CA ILE A 60 -6.29 -0.54 15.23
C ILE A 60 -6.59 0.92 15.63
N THR A 61 -5.78 1.54 16.51
CA THR A 61 -6.05 2.85 17.12
C THR A 61 -4.82 3.75 17.36
N GLY A 62 -3.69 3.55 16.67
CA GLY A 62 -2.46 4.31 16.98
C GLY A 62 -1.32 4.17 15.97
N GLU A 63 -0.19 4.84 16.25
CA GLU A 63 0.98 5.01 15.38
C GLU A 63 1.29 3.77 14.52
N LEU A 64 1.45 4.01 13.22
CA LEU A 64 1.97 3.02 12.27
C LEU A 64 3.44 2.73 12.61
N ARG A 65 3.67 1.74 13.47
CA ARG A 65 5.00 1.15 13.63
C ARG A 65 5.03 -0.19 12.91
N SER A 66 5.50 -0.17 11.66
CA SER A 66 6.20 -1.34 11.15
C SER A 66 7.65 -1.15 11.54
N ASP A 67 8.14 -1.93 12.49
CA ASP A 67 9.56 -1.91 12.88
C ASP A 67 10.49 -2.31 11.70
N ILE A 68 9.90 -2.81 10.61
CA ILE A 68 10.57 -3.22 9.38
C ILE A 68 9.92 -2.48 8.20
N ASP A 69 10.69 -1.62 7.52
CA ASP A 69 10.27 -0.98 6.28
C ASP A 69 10.42 -1.97 5.12
N VAL A 70 9.32 -2.65 4.75
CA VAL A 70 9.28 -3.61 3.63
C VAL A 70 8.92 -2.91 2.30
N SER A 71 8.70 -1.60 2.31
CA SER A 71 8.21 -0.84 1.15
C SER A 71 9.19 -0.79 -0.03
N TYR A 72 10.46 -1.15 0.18
CA TYR A 72 11.44 -1.23 -0.89
C TYR A 72 11.36 -2.54 -1.70
N LEU A 73 10.76 -3.61 -1.15
CA LEU A 73 10.55 -4.88 -1.84
C LEU A 73 9.49 -4.80 -2.93
N ALA A 74 8.64 -3.78 -2.90
CA ALA A 74 7.54 -3.61 -3.85
C ALA A 74 7.78 -2.41 -4.79
N ASP A 75 7.36 -2.60 -6.04
CA ASP A 75 7.28 -1.51 -7.02
C ASP A 75 6.06 -0.62 -6.78
N THR A 76 4.98 -1.20 -6.27
CA THR A 76 3.73 -0.52 -5.92
C THR A 76 3.33 -0.84 -4.48
N VAL A 77 3.01 0.19 -3.70
CA VAL A 77 2.54 0.05 -2.32
C VAL A 77 1.12 0.60 -2.24
N MET A 78 0.18 -0.25 -1.83
CA MET A 78 -1.20 0.15 -1.53
C MET A 78 -1.44 0.06 -0.04
N MET A 79 -2.11 1.07 0.52
CA MET A 79 -2.52 1.09 1.92
C MET A 79 -4.03 0.94 2.02
N LEU A 80 -4.46 -0.06 2.78
CA LEU A 80 -5.84 -0.25 3.19
C LEU A 80 -5.96 0.12 4.67
N ARG A 81 -6.97 0.91 5.02
CA ARG A 81 -7.11 1.39 6.40
C ARG A 81 -8.57 1.52 6.81
N PHE A 82 -8.84 1.28 8.08
CA PHE A 82 -10.12 1.62 8.69
C PHE A 82 -10.11 3.06 9.19
N PHE A 83 -11.25 3.74 9.11
CA PHE A 83 -11.45 5.05 9.70
C PHE A 83 -12.88 5.18 10.21
N GLU A 84 -13.10 5.98 11.26
CA GLU A 84 -14.43 6.19 11.83
C GLU A 84 -14.97 7.56 11.43
N VAL A 85 -16.22 7.60 10.96
CA VAL A 85 -16.96 8.85 10.77
C VAL A 85 -18.36 8.67 11.33
N GLY A 86 -18.73 9.49 12.31
CA GLY A 86 -20.07 9.49 12.90
C GLY A 86 -20.48 8.15 13.53
N GLY A 87 -19.56 7.48 14.22
CA GLY A 87 -19.83 6.16 14.83
C GLY A 87 -19.81 4.98 13.85
N VAL A 88 -19.45 5.20 12.58
CA VAL A 88 -19.41 4.15 11.56
C VAL A 88 -17.97 3.88 11.13
N VAL A 89 -17.55 2.62 11.28
CA VAL A 89 -16.27 2.14 10.77
C VAL A 89 -16.35 1.94 9.26
N ARG A 90 -15.53 2.69 8.53
CA ARG A 90 -15.40 2.69 7.07
C ARG A 90 -14.01 2.22 6.66
N LYS A 91 -13.83 1.91 5.38
CA LYS A 91 -12.56 1.43 4.82
C LYS A 91 -12.08 2.36 3.71
N SER A 92 -10.80 2.66 3.69
CA SER A 92 -10.16 3.48 2.67
C SER A 92 -9.02 2.75 1.97
N VAL A 93 -8.81 3.05 0.70
CA VAL A 93 -7.67 2.61 -0.10
C VAL A 93 -6.91 3.83 -0.64
N ALA A 94 -5.59 3.73 -0.65
CA ALA A 94 -4.71 4.69 -1.30
C ALA A 94 -3.48 3.99 -1.88
N VAL A 95 -3.01 4.45 -3.04
CA VAL A 95 -1.68 4.09 -3.54
C VAL A 95 -0.69 5.06 -2.89
N ILE A 96 0.34 4.53 -2.25
CA ILE A 96 1.35 5.29 -1.50
C ILE A 96 2.59 5.55 -2.35
N LYS A 97 2.94 4.57 -3.18
CA LYS A 97 4.16 4.59 -3.98
C LYS A 97 3.97 3.75 -5.24
N THR A 98 4.54 4.24 -6.33
CA THR A 98 4.74 3.53 -7.59
C THR A 98 6.13 3.91 -8.11
N ARG A 99 6.91 2.95 -8.65
CA ARG A 99 8.24 3.23 -9.22
C ARG A 99 8.21 3.61 -10.71
N THR A 100 7.15 3.24 -11.42
CA THR A 100 7.14 3.21 -12.90
C THR A 100 6.05 4.07 -13.56
N SER A 101 5.14 4.67 -12.78
CA SER A 101 4.03 5.49 -13.30
C SER A 101 3.54 6.48 -12.25
N ASP A 102 2.88 7.56 -12.68
CA ASP A 102 2.11 8.39 -11.75
C ASP A 102 0.88 7.60 -11.28
N HIS A 103 0.45 7.82 -10.04
CA HIS A 103 -0.72 7.16 -9.46
C HIS A 103 -1.70 8.19 -8.95
N GLU A 104 -2.97 7.79 -8.84
CA GLU A 104 -3.98 8.65 -8.25
C GLU A 104 -3.62 8.99 -6.80
N ARG A 105 -3.51 10.28 -6.49
CA ARG A 105 -3.08 10.79 -5.18
C ARG A 105 -4.24 10.98 -4.19
N THR A 106 -5.40 10.42 -4.47
CA THR A 106 -6.58 10.55 -3.61
C THR A 106 -6.75 9.31 -2.73
N VAL A 107 -7.26 9.52 -1.53
CA VAL A 107 -7.77 8.44 -0.69
C VAL A 107 -9.23 8.19 -1.06
N ARG A 108 -9.59 6.95 -1.38
CA ARG A 108 -10.96 6.58 -1.75
C ARG A 108 -11.57 5.65 -0.71
N GLU A 109 -12.87 5.79 -0.48
CA GLU A 109 -13.60 4.79 0.30
C GLU A 109 -13.75 3.51 -0.54
N PHE A 110 -13.71 2.34 0.09
CA PHE A 110 -14.08 1.10 -0.58
C PHE A 110 -14.98 0.24 0.30
N THR A 111 -15.80 -0.58 -0.34
CA THR A 111 -16.66 -1.55 0.33
C THR A 111 -16.38 -2.95 -0.18
N ILE A 112 -16.68 -3.94 0.65
CA ILE A 112 -16.68 -5.35 0.25
C ILE A 112 -18.10 -5.84 0.49
N ASN A 113 -18.77 -6.24 -0.58
CA ASN A 113 -20.14 -6.73 -0.55
C ASN A 113 -20.21 -8.11 -1.25
N LYS A 114 -21.43 -8.64 -1.43
CA LYS A 114 -21.64 -9.96 -2.05
C LYS A 114 -21.11 -10.06 -3.48
N ASN A 115 -20.90 -8.93 -4.15
CA ASN A 115 -20.42 -8.83 -5.53
C ASN A 115 -18.90 -8.55 -5.59
N GLY A 116 -18.21 -8.53 -4.45
CA GLY A 116 -16.77 -8.29 -4.36
C GLY A 116 -16.43 -6.88 -3.85
N VAL A 117 -15.30 -6.36 -4.33
CA VAL A 117 -14.76 -5.05 -3.93
C VAL A 117 -15.35 -3.94 -4.80
N SER A 118 -15.78 -2.84 -4.19
CA SER A 118 -16.25 -1.64 -4.90
C SER A 118 -15.50 -0.41 -4.40
N ILE A 119 -14.90 0.36 -5.32
CA ILE A 119 -14.18 1.59 -5.03
C ILE A 119 -15.13 2.79 -5.23
N GLY A 120 -15.27 3.61 -4.20
CA GLY A 120 -16.11 4.80 -4.21
C GLY A 120 -15.37 6.08 -4.60
N ASP A 121 -15.98 7.20 -4.26
CA ASP A 121 -15.46 8.53 -4.54
C ASP A 121 -14.25 8.90 -3.64
N PRO A 122 -13.42 9.86 -4.09
CA PRO A 122 -12.39 10.46 -3.26
C PRO A 122 -12.96 11.07 -1.97
N ILE A 123 -12.34 10.76 -0.84
CA ILE A 123 -12.68 11.35 0.46
C ILE A 123 -12.07 12.75 0.52
N ARG A 124 -12.91 13.80 0.42
CA ARG A 124 -12.46 15.21 0.43
C ARG A 124 -12.73 15.95 1.73
N SER A 125 -13.72 15.52 2.50
CA SER A 125 -14.18 16.22 3.71
C SER A 125 -13.34 15.93 4.96
N PHE A 126 -12.36 15.04 4.88
CA PHE A 126 -11.56 14.61 6.02
C PHE A 126 -10.07 14.65 5.70
N SER A 127 -9.27 15.10 6.67
CA SER A 127 -7.82 14.97 6.68
C SER A 127 -7.41 13.91 7.72
N GLY A 128 -6.20 13.36 7.61
CA GLY A 128 -5.72 12.36 8.58
C GLY A 128 -6.33 10.96 8.42
N ILE A 129 -6.96 10.64 7.28
CA ILE A 129 -7.46 9.28 7.02
C ILE A 129 -6.32 8.26 7.12
N LEU A 130 -5.17 8.56 6.51
CA LEU A 130 -4.01 7.68 6.47
C LEU A 130 -3.32 7.53 7.84
N SER A 131 -3.41 8.54 8.72
CA SER A 131 -2.92 8.43 10.11
C SER A 131 -3.89 7.67 11.01
N GLY A 132 -5.14 7.46 10.59
CA GLY A 132 -6.20 6.80 11.37
C GLY A 132 -6.91 7.71 12.36
N THR A 133 -6.62 9.01 12.32
CA THR A 133 -7.23 10.05 13.14
C THR A 133 -7.93 11.04 12.22
N PRO A 134 -9.08 10.68 11.63
CA PRO A 134 -9.78 11.52 10.69
C PRO A 134 -10.28 12.79 11.36
N VAL A 135 -9.93 13.95 10.81
CA VAL A 135 -10.42 15.27 11.24
C VAL A 135 -11.26 15.87 10.14
N LEU A 136 -12.49 16.25 10.47
CA LEU A 136 -13.38 16.94 9.54
C LEU A 136 -12.71 18.25 9.11
N THR A 137 -12.47 18.38 7.82
CA THR A 137 -11.91 19.61 7.25
C THR A 137 -13.08 20.51 6.88
N SER A 138 -13.31 21.57 7.67
CA SER A 138 -14.13 22.68 7.22
C SER A 138 -13.46 23.28 5.99
N SER A 139 -14.14 23.25 4.85
CA SER A 139 -13.66 23.73 3.56
C SER A 139 -13.16 25.17 3.67
N ASN A 140 -11.85 25.34 3.83
CA ASN A 140 -11.15 26.57 3.52
C ASN A 140 -10.05 26.22 2.52
N GLU A 141 -10.34 26.60 1.28
CA GLU A 141 -9.40 26.67 0.17
C GLU A 141 -8.13 27.40 0.59
N THR A 142 -6.98 26.82 0.29
CA THR A 142 -5.77 27.44 -0.30
C THR A 142 -4.61 26.50 0.01
N LEU A 143 -4.45 25.46 -0.80
CA LEU A 143 -3.18 24.73 -0.85
C LEU A 143 -2.44 25.21 -2.09
N MET A 144 -1.20 25.66 -1.90
CA MET A 144 -0.37 26.24 -2.95
C MET A 144 -0.23 25.27 -4.13
N PRO A 145 -0.13 25.78 -5.38
CA PRO A 145 0.16 24.94 -6.52
C PRO A 145 1.53 24.26 -6.35
N LEU A 146 1.59 22.96 -6.63
CA LEU A 146 2.83 22.20 -6.68
C LEU A 146 3.69 22.69 -7.86
N GLY A 147 4.59 23.63 -7.56
CA GLY A 147 5.88 23.91 -8.20
C GLY A 147 5.97 24.08 -9.72
N THR A 148 6.35 25.27 -10.17
CA THR A 148 7.20 25.44 -11.36
C THR A 148 8.50 26.13 -10.92
N GLY A 149 9.61 25.39 -10.95
CA GLY A 149 10.95 25.94 -10.81
C GLY A 149 11.48 26.52 -12.12
N ALA A 150 12.35 27.52 -11.95
CA ALA A 150 13.37 28.05 -12.86
C ALA A 150 12.95 28.93 -14.05
N GLY A 151 13.46 30.16 -14.04
CA GLY A 151 13.42 31.10 -15.16
C GLY A 151 13.94 32.49 -14.78
N ASP A 152 15.23 32.58 -14.47
CA ASP A 152 16.01 33.83 -14.42
C ASP A 152 15.91 34.60 -15.76
N SER A 153 15.65 35.91 -15.71
CA SER A 153 16.35 36.93 -16.54
C SER A 153 15.75 38.34 -16.40
N SER A 154 16.62 39.25 -15.93
CA SER A 154 16.76 40.65 -16.37
C SER A 154 15.66 41.68 -16.04
N LYS A 155 15.97 42.55 -15.07
CA LYS A 155 16.38 43.94 -15.32
C LYS A 155 17.02 44.57 -14.10
#